data_AF-A0A1H3S9P7-F1
#
_entry.id   AF-A0A1H3S9P7-F1
#
_cell.length_a   1.000
_cell.length_b   1.000
_cell.length_c   1.000
_cell.angle_alpha   90.00
_cell.angle_beta   90.00
_cell.angle_gamma   90.00
#
_symmetry.space_group_name_H-M   'P 1'
#
loop_
_entity.id
_entity.type
_entity.pdbx_description
1 polymer ?
#
loop_
_entity_poly.entity_id
_entity_poly.type
_entity_poly.pdbx_seq_one_letter_code
_entity_poly.pdbx_strand_id
1 'polypeptide(L)'
;MTVSLAEDLLLLGYEDDGTPTPDSGTLDYGLAGAVLVELATARRIKLAGGRVRVDKTETGAGDPILDHGLQRITGYGREAKPGELLDAIRGGLRDLVLDRLVDRGVLLREQRRVLLVPLPRFPSATGGEPPAETETRARLTALIDGGTTDERTHTLATLALAAGLTSSAFPGVPRADVERCLAALPEPWQSTAVRELLDEVQVSIIATTTMFMTGS
;
A
#
# COMPACT_ATOMS: atom_id res chain seq x y z
N MET A 1 -0.07 2.75 -17.39
CA MET A 1 1.19 3.20 -16.75
C MET A 1 1.52 2.21 -15.65
N THR A 2 2.78 1.84 -15.40
CA THR A 2 3.08 1.06 -14.19
C THR A 2 3.11 1.98 -12.98
N VAL A 3 2.14 1.78 -12.11
CA VAL A 3 2.00 2.45 -10.81
C VAL A 3 2.55 1.47 -9.76
N SER A 4 3.20 1.93 -8.69
CA SER A 4 3.69 1.05 -7.61
C SER A 4 2.52 0.61 -6.72
N LEU A 5 2.68 -0.45 -5.92
CA LEU A 5 1.62 -0.89 -5.00
C LEU A 5 1.30 0.21 -3.97
N ALA A 6 2.30 0.98 -3.58
CA ALA A 6 2.11 2.12 -2.68
C ALA A 6 1.33 3.26 -3.35
N GLU A 7 1.63 3.57 -4.62
CA GLU A 7 0.86 4.56 -5.38
C GLU A 7 -0.60 4.08 -5.60
N ASP A 8 -0.82 2.80 -5.95
CA ASP A 8 -2.18 2.23 -6.09
C ASP A 8 -2.98 2.31 -4.78
N LEU A 9 -2.37 1.95 -3.64
CA LEU A 9 -3.01 2.08 -2.33
C LEU A 9 -3.27 3.53 -1.94
N LEU A 10 -2.36 4.45 -2.28
CA LEU A 10 -2.54 5.86 -1.96
C LEU A 10 -3.73 6.43 -2.73
N LEU A 11 -3.87 6.14 -4.02
CA LEU A 11 -5.02 6.58 -4.81
C LEU A 11 -6.33 6.08 -4.20
N LEU A 12 -6.41 4.79 -3.86
CA LEU A 12 -7.59 4.23 -3.16
C LEU A 12 -7.83 4.85 -1.76
N GLY A 13 -6.80 5.44 -1.16
CA GLY A 13 -6.88 6.10 0.15
C GLY A 13 -7.28 7.57 0.10
N TYR A 14 -7.54 8.12 -1.10
CA TYR A 14 -7.92 9.51 -1.32
C TYR A 14 -9.25 9.62 -2.07
N GLU A 15 -9.98 10.69 -1.82
CA GLU A 15 -11.21 11.07 -2.52
C GLU A 15 -10.85 11.90 -3.77
N ASP A 16 -11.79 11.99 -4.72
CA ASP A 16 -11.63 12.76 -5.97
C ASP A 16 -11.28 14.25 -5.73
N ASP A 17 -11.72 14.82 -4.61
CA ASP A 17 -11.43 16.20 -4.23
C ASP A 17 -10.00 16.41 -3.67
N GLY A 18 -9.23 15.33 -3.59
CA GLY A 18 -7.84 15.31 -3.16
C GLY A 18 -7.65 15.23 -1.66
N THR A 19 -8.69 14.93 -0.88
CA THR A 19 -8.59 14.71 0.56
C THR A 19 -8.46 13.21 0.88
N PRO A 20 -7.82 12.83 2.00
CA PRO A 20 -7.81 11.42 2.42
C PRO A 20 -9.21 10.93 2.75
N THR A 21 -9.52 9.67 2.41
CA THR A 21 -10.80 9.03 2.78
C THR A 21 -10.92 8.90 4.31
N PRO A 22 -12.13 8.82 4.88
CA PRO A 22 -12.32 8.64 6.33
C PRO A 22 -11.64 7.38 6.89
N ASP A 23 -11.51 6.34 6.07
CA ASP A 23 -10.98 5.03 6.47
C ASP A 23 -9.44 4.94 6.34
N SER A 24 -8.77 6.02 5.90
CA SER A 24 -7.32 6.06 5.64
C SER A 24 -6.43 6.10 6.91
N GLY A 25 -6.99 5.82 8.09
CA GLY A 25 -6.30 5.88 9.39
C GLY A 25 -5.06 4.99 9.50
N THR A 26 -5.01 3.88 8.77
CA THR A 26 -3.84 2.99 8.68
C THR A 26 -3.21 2.91 7.29
N LEU A 27 -3.55 3.85 6.40
CA LEU A 27 -2.99 3.95 5.05
C LEU A 27 -1.46 3.94 5.07
N ASP A 28 -0.83 4.68 5.99
CA ASP A 28 0.64 4.75 6.10
C ASP A 28 1.31 3.40 6.35
N TYR A 29 0.65 2.53 7.13
CA TYR A 29 1.12 1.17 7.36
C TYR A 29 0.89 0.30 6.12
N GLY A 30 -0.21 0.50 5.40
CA GLY A 30 -0.46 -0.12 4.09
C GLY A 30 0.60 0.25 3.05
N LEU A 31 0.97 1.54 2.95
CA LEU A 31 2.03 2.02 2.06
C LEU A 31 3.38 1.39 2.40
N ALA A 32 3.73 1.34 3.70
CA ALA A 32 4.96 0.69 4.13
C ALA A 32 4.97 -0.82 3.83
N GLY A 33 3.81 -1.48 3.99
CA GLY A 33 3.62 -2.88 3.63
C GLY A 33 3.81 -3.14 2.13
N ALA A 34 3.23 -2.29 1.27
CA ALA A 34 3.43 -2.33 -0.17
C ALA A 34 4.91 -2.24 -0.54
N VAL A 35 5.64 -1.29 0.06
CA VAL A 35 7.08 -1.14 -0.17
C VAL A 35 7.87 -2.40 0.23
N LEU A 36 7.58 -3.00 1.38
CA LEU A 36 8.23 -4.26 1.80
C LEU A 36 7.96 -5.40 0.79
N VAL A 37 6.72 -5.55 0.35
CA VAL A 37 6.35 -6.63 -0.58
C VAL A 37 6.95 -6.42 -1.96
N GLU A 38 6.99 -5.18 -2.47
CA GLU A 38 7.65 -4.86 -3.75
C GLU A 38 9.17 -5.06 -3.67
N LEU A 39 9.82 -4.70 -2.55
CA LEU A 39 11.24 -4.98 -2.32
C LEU A 39 11.54 -6.49 -2.31
N ALA A 40 10.65 -7.30 -1.72
CA ALA A 40 10.81 -8.76 -1.70
C ALA A 40 10.60 -9.37 -3.08
N THR A 41 9.59 -8.88 -3.82
CA THR A 41 9.32 -9.28 -5.21
C THR A 41 10.50 -8.94 -6.12
N ALA A 42 11.11 -7.76 -5.92
CA ALA A 42 12.32 -7.32 -6.59
C ALA A 42 13.61 -7.99 -6.05
N ARG A 43 13.50 -8.94 -5.11
CA ARG A 43 14.61 -9.67 -4.48
C ARG A 43 15.66 -8.79 -3.78
N ARG A 44 15.32 -7.55 -3.45
CA ARG A 44 16.17 -6.65 -2.65
C ARG A 44 16.18 -7.05 -1.18
N ILE A 45 15.13 -7.72 -0.73
CA ILE A 45 15.02 -8.28 0.62
C ILE A 45 14.47 -9.71 0.57
N LYS A 46 14.63 -10.43 1.66
CA LYS A 46 13.97 -11.72 1.89
C LYS A 46 13.55 -11.87 3.35
N LEU A 47 12.49 -12.62 3.58
CA LEU A 47 12.13 -13.08 4.92
C LEU A 47 12.92 -14.35 5.24
N ALA A 48 13.58 -14.38 6.39
CA ALA A 48 14.31 -15.54 6.88
C ALA A 48 14.19 -15.65 8.40
N GLY A 49 13.61 -16.74 8.89
CA GLY A 49 13.35 -16.93 10.32
C GLY A 49 12.45 -15.83 10.91
N GLY A 50 11.42 -15.41 10.15
CA GLY A 50 10.50 -14.35 10.54
C GLY A 50 11.11 -12.94 10.60
N ARG A 51 12.31 -12.74 10.03
CA ARG A 51 13.00 -11.45 9.99
C ARG A 51 13.42 -11.08 8.58
N VAL A 52 13.34 -9.79 8.28
CA VAL A 52 13.74 -9.25 6.98
C VAL A 52 15.25 -9.12 6.92
N ARG A 53 15.83 -9.65 5.84
CA ARG A 53 17.24 -9.56 5.46
C ARG A 53 17.38 -8.82 4.15
N VAL A 54 18.27 -7.83 4.10
CA VAL A 54 18.63 -7.13 2.86
C VAL A 54 19.59 -7.98 2.04
N ASP A 55 19.34 -8.08 0.74
CA ASP A 55 20.32 -8.61 -0.20
C ASP A 55 21.41 -7.55 -0.45
N LYS A 56 22.64 -7.87 -0.08
CA LYS A 56 23.78 -6.93 -0.14
C LYS A 56 24.46 -6.89 -1.50
N THR A 57 24.04 -7.75 -2.44
CA THR A 57 24.66 -7.83 -3.77
C THR A 57 24.21 -6.71 -4.70
N GLU A 58 23.15 -5.98 -4.35
CA GLU A 58 22.51 -5.01 -5.22
C GLU A 58 22.51 -3.60 -4.60
N THR A 59 22.80 -2.59 -5.42
CA THR A 59 22.83 -1.19 -5.00
C THR A 59 21.54 -0.49 -5.39
N GLY A 60 20.69 -0.21 -4.40
CA GLY A 60 19.40 0.46 -4.61
C GLY A 60 18.36 -0.40 -5.33
N ALA A 61 17.11 0.01 -5.23
CA ALA A 61 15.99 -0.52 -5.99
C ALA A 61 15.87 0.14 -7.38
N GLY A 62 16.37 1.38 -7.54
CA GLY A 62 16.22 2.16 -8.78
C GLY A 62 14.87 2.86 -8.89
N ASP A 63 14.14 2.92 -7.77
CA ASP A 63 12.83 3.53 -7.63
C ASP A 63 12.81 4.33 -6.32
N PRO A 64 12.54 5.64 -6.33
CA PRO A 64 12.59 6.47 -5.13
C PRO A 64 11.76 5.97 -3.93
N ILE A 65 10.60 5.36 -4.18
CA ILE A 65 9.73 4.84 -3.12
C ILE A 65 10.36 3.58 -2.50
N LEU A 66 10.86 2.68 -3.35
CA LEU A 66 11.53 1.46 -2.88
C LEU A 66 12.89 1.77 -2.23
N ASP A 67 13.63 2.74 -2.77
CA ASP A 67 14.90 3.22 -2.22
C ASP A 67 14.70 3.85 -0.84
N HIS A 68 13.61 4.60 -0.63
CA HIS A 68 13.24 5.08 0.70
C HIS A 68 13.05 3.90 1.67
N GLY A 69 12.28 2.88 1.30
CA GLY A 69 12.10 1.69 2.11
C GLY A 69 13.41 0.98 2.43
N LEU A 70 14.24 0.74 1.41
CA LEU A 70 15.53 0.07 1.55
C LEU A 70 16.48 0.85 2.46
N GLN A 71 16.50 2.18 2.37
CA GLN A 71 17.27 3.04 3.25
C GLN A 71 16.81 2.93 4.71
N ARG A 72 15.49 2.90 4.96
CA ARG A 72 14.95 2.74 6.32
C ARG A 72 15.28 1.38 6.92
N ILE A 73 15.19 0.31 6.11
CA ILE A 73 15.53 -1.06 6.54
C ILE A 73 17.02 -1.17 6.86
N THR A 74 17.89 -0.67 5.99
CA THR A 74 19.35 -0.71 6.21
C THR A 74 19.77 0.17 7.38
N GLY A 75 19.14 1.33 7.56
CA GLY A 75 19.36 2.23 8.69
C GLY A 75 19.02 1.63 10.06
N TYR A 76 18.19 0.58 10.10
CA TYR A 76 17.90 -0.17 11.33
C TYR A 76 19.13 -0.93 11.87
N GLY A 77 20.13 -1.21 11.02
CA GLY A 77 21.41 -1.82 11.40
C GLY A 77 21.35 -3.30 11.79
N ARG A 78 20.15 -3.91 11.82
CA ARG A 78 19.93 -5.32 12.15
C ARG A 78 18.72 -5.90 11.42
N GLU A 79 18.65 -7.22 11.38
CA GLU A 79 17.44 -7.94 10.96
C GLU A 79 16.29 -7.67 11.94
N ALA A 80 15.11 -7.39 11.40
CA ALA A 80 13.93 -6.99 12.17
C ALA A 80 12.68 -7.70 11.63
N LYS A 81 11.66 -7.82 12.47
CA LYS A 81 10.36 -8.34 12.04
C LYS A 81 9.68 -7.34 11.10
N PRO A 82 8.81 -7.80 10.16
CA PRO A 82 8.08 -6.90 9.26
C PRO A 82 7.38 -5.74 9.98
N GLY A 83 6.64 -6.02 11.06
CA GLY A 83 5.97 -4.98 11.85
C GLY A 83 6.89 -3.92 12.45
N GLU A 84 8.10 -4.28 12.91
CA GLU A 84 9.10 -3.31 13.41
C GLU A 84 9.55 -2.35 12.29
N LEU A 85 9.61 -2.85 11.05
CA LEU A 85 10.07 -2.08 9.90
C LEU A 85 8.98 -1.17 9.34
N LEU A 86 7.70 -1.52 9.48
CA LEU A 86 6.60 -0.67 9.01
C LEU A 86 6.66 0.73 9.63
N ASP A 87 6.95 0.84 10.94
CA ASP A 87 7.09 2.13 11.62
C ASP A 87 8.26 2.95 11.10
N ALA A 88 9.39 2.30 10.79
CA ALA A 88 10.55 2.98 10.22
C ALA A 88 10.28 3.45 8.78
N ILE A 89 9.61 2.62 7.98
CA ILE A 89 9.35 2.85 6.56
C ILE A 89 8.27 3.89 6.34
N ARG A 90 7.22 3.94 7.17
CA ARG A 90 6.08 4.86 6.94
C ARG A 90 6.43 6.34 7.09
N GLY A 91 7.49 6.67 7.85
CA GLY A 91 7.88 8.06 8.11
C GLY A 91 8.25 8.82 6.82
N GLY A 92 7.43 9.81 6.44
CA GLY A 92 7.62 10.62 5.23
C GLY A 92 7.26 9.91 3.91
N LEU A 93 6.81 8.65 3.97
CA LEU A 93 6.52 7.85 2.78
C LEU A 93 5.29 8.40 2.03
N ARG A 94 4.24 8.79 2.74
CA ARG A 94 3.02 9.33 2.12
C ARG A 94 3.32 10.56 1.26
N ASP A 95 4.06 11.52 1.81
CA ASP A 95 4.45 12.74 1.09
C ASP A 95 5.29 12.41 -0.15
N LEU A 96 6.23 11.46 -0.03
CA LEU A 96 7.03 11.00 -1.16
C LEU A 96 6.17 10.38 -2.28
N VAL A 97 5.17 9.56 -1.93
CA VAL A 97 4.24 8.94 -2.90
C VAL A 97 3.36 10.02 -3.57
N LEU A 98 2.84 10.97 -2.79
CA LEU A 98 2.06 12.09 -3.30
C LEU A 98 2.87 12.97 -4.26
N ASP A 99 4.08 13.37 -3.86
CA ASP A 99 4.95 14.19 -4.69
C ASP A 99 5.30 13.48 -6.01
N ARG A 100 5.54 12.16 -5.97
CA ARG A 100 5.75 11.38 -7.19
C ARG A 100 4.53 11.34 -8.12
N LEU A 101 3.33 11.18 -7.56
CA LEU A 101 2.10 11.21 -8.36
C LEU A 101 1.83 12.59 -8.96
N VAL A 102 2.23 13.66 -8.26
CA VAL A 102 2.21 15.02 -8.79
C VAL A 102 3.23 15.20 -9.92
N ASP A 103 4.47 14.76 -9.72
CA ASP A 103 5.53 14.83 -10.73
C ASP A 103 5.18 14.08 -12.02
N ARG A 104 4.42 12.99 -11.90
CA ARG A 104 3.90 12.20 -13.03
C ARG A 104 2.63 12.77 -13.65
N GLY A 105 2.07 13.85 -13.09
CA GLY A 105 0.83 14.47 -13.56
C GLY A 105 -0.41 13.61 -13.34
N VAL A 106 -0.39 12.68 -12.37
CA VAL A 106 -1.59 11.93 -11.96
C VAL A 106 -2.43 12.78 -11.02
N LEU A 107 -1.78 13.46 -10.07
CA LEU A 107 -2.40 14.37 -9.12
C LEU A 107 -1.89 15.80 -9.33
N LEU A 108 -2.61 16.78 -8.79
CA LEU A 108 -2.18 18.17 -8.66
C LEU A 108 -1.96 18.49 -7.19
N ARG A 109 -1.03 19.39 -6.88
CA ARG A 109 -0.86 19.88 -5.50
C ARG A 109 -1.60 21.20 -5.34
N GLU A 110 -2.65 21.19 -4.53
CA GLU A 110 -3.45 22.37 -4.21
C GLU A 110 -3.40 22.70 -2.72
N GLN A 111 -3.63 23.97 -2.39
CA GLN A 111 -3.88 24.38 -1.00
C GLN A 111 -5.32 24.84 -0.83
N ARG A 112 -6.05 24.24 0.11
CA ARG A 112 -7.33 24.78 0.61
C ARG A 112 -7.07 25.65 1.82
N ARG A 113 -7.75 26.79 1.93
CA ARG A 113 -7.88 27.47 3.21
C ARG A 113 -9.13 26.95 3.91
N VAL A 114 -8.96 26.22 5.00
CA VAL A 114 -10.05 25.91 5.94
C VAL A 114 -9.86 26.85 7.13
N LEU A 115 -10.77 27.81 7.27
CA LEU A 115 -10.59 28.98 8.14
C LEU A 115 -9.28 29.73 7.83
N LEU A 116 -8.25 29.55 8.67
CA LEU A 116 -6.95 30.22 8.58
C LEU A 116 -5.78 29.24 8.37
N VAL A 117 -6.06 27.93 8.32
CA VAL A 117 -5.03 26.89 8.15
C VAL A 117 -5.04 26.42 6.69
N PRO A 118 -3.91 26.57 5.96
CA PRO A 118 -3.77 25.94 4.65
C PRO A 118 -3.65 24.43 4.84
N LEU A 119 -4.60 23.68 4.27
CA LEU A 119 -4.53 22.23 4.19
C LEU A 119 -4.18 21.83 2.76
N PRO A 120 -3.13 21.01 2.55
CA PRO A 120 -2.84 20.48 1.24
C PRO A 120 -3.95 19.51 0.82
N ARG A 121 -4.28 19.52 -0.46
CA ARG A 121 -5.13 18.51 -1.10
C ARG A 121 -4.53 18.18 -2.46
N PHE A 122 -4.78 16.96 -2.88
CA PHE A 122 -4.14 16.34 -4.02
C PHE A 122 -5.16 15.85 -5.03
N PRO A 123 -5.98 16.75 -5.63
CA PRO A 123 -7.01 16.33 -6.57
C PRO A 123 -6.38 15.74 -7.83
N SER A 124 -7.16 14.94 -8.53
CA SER A 124 -6.75 14.39 -9.83
C SER A 124 -6.47 15.48 -10.86
N ALA A 125 -5.44 15.27 -11.68
CA ALA A 125 -5.13 16.15 -12.80
C ALA A 125 -6.20 16.16 -13.91
N THR A 126 -7.08 15.16 -13.94
CA THR A 126 -8.18 15.06 -14.92
C THR A 126 -9.50 15.66 -14.42
N GLY A 127 -9.57 16.11 -13.15
CA GLY A 127 -10.78 16.69 -12.56
C GLY A 127 -11.87 15.69 -12.13
N GLY A 128 -11.56 14.39 -12.09
CA GLY A 128 -12.36 13.30 -11.54
C GLY A 128 -11.43 12.13 -11.20
N GLU A 129 -11.96 10.91 -11.02
CA GLU A 129 -11.12 9.76 -10.66
C GLU A 129 -9.88 9.61 -11.58
N PRO A 130 -8.65 9.51 -11.03
CA PRO A 130 -7.45 9.29 -11.82
C PRO A 130 -7.56 8.01 -12.66
N PRO A 131 -7.16 8.00 -13.95
CA PRO A 131 -7.24 6.79 -14.78
C PRO A 131 -6.51 5.57 -14.19
N ALA A 132 -5.44 5.81 -13.42
CA ALA A 132 -4.72 4.77 -12.69
C ALA A 132 -5.56 4.15 -11.57
N GLU A 133 -6.35 4.97 -10.86
CA GLU A 133 -7.27 4.48 -9.84
C GLU A 133 -8.41 3.68 -10.47
N THR A 134 -8.98 4.18 -11.58
CA THR A 134 -10.01 3.45 -12.34
C THR A 134 -9.51 2.08 -12.80
N GLU A 135 -8.29 2.01 -13.36
CA GLU A 135 -7.66 0.76 -13.78
C GLU A 135 -7.45 -0.20 -12.58
N THR A 136 -7.05 0.35 -11.43
CA THR A 136 -6.88 -0.40 -10.19
C THR A 136 -8.21 -0.95 -9.67
N ARG A 137 -9.27 -0.14 -9.58
CA ARG A 137 -10.60 -0.60 -9.19
C ARG A 137 -11.15 -1.65 -10.15
N ALA A 138 -10.96 -1.48 -11.45
CA ALA A 138 -11.40 -2.46 -12.45
C ALA A 138 -10.75 -3.84 -12.23
N ARG A 139 -9.45 -3.89 -11.91
CA ARG A 139 -8.74 -5.15 -11.58
C ARG A 139 -9.26 -5.76 -10.28
N LEU A 140 -9.51 -4.95 -9.26
CA LEU A 140 -10.06 -5.40 -7.98
C LEU A 140 -11.50 -5.93 -8.12
N THR A 141 -12.34 -5.27 -8.92
CA THR A 141 -13.69 -5.76 -9.27
C THR A 141 -13.60 -7.08 -10.03
N ALA A 142 -12.71 -7.19 -11.02
CA ALA A 142 -12.51 -8.44 -11.75
C ALA A 142 -12.12 -9.60 -10.84
N LEU A 143 -11.33 -9.36 -9.78
CA LEU A 143 -11.03 -10.37 -8.75
C LEU A 143 -12.31 -10.84 -8.04
N ILE A 144 -13.16 -9.92 -7.58
CA ILE A 144 -14.41 -10.26 -6.88
C ILE A 144 -15.38 -11.01 -7.80
N ASP A 145 -15.43 -10.65 -9.08
CA ASP A 145 -16.29 -11.28 -10.07
C ASP A 145 -15.77 -12.65 -10.55
N GLY A 146 -14.64 -13.13 -10.01
CA GLY A 146 -14.03 -14.41 -10.40
C GLY A 146 -13.34 -14.38 -11.77
N GLY A 147 -12.99 -13.20 -12.26
CA GLY A 147 -12.21 -13.00 -13.47
C GLY A 147 -10.74 -13.39 -13.32
N THR A 148 -10.02 -13.44 -14.44
CA THR A 148 -8.58 -13.71 -14.45
C THR A 148 -7.80 -12.49 -13.96
N THR A 149 -7.11 -12.62 -12.83
CA THR A 149 -6.31 -11.56 -12.20
C THR A 149 -4.90 -12.05 -11.88
N ASP A 150 -3.98 -11.11 -11.68
CA ASP A 150 -2.56 -11.39 -11.47
C ASP A 150 -2.16 -11.34 -9.98
N GLU A 151 -0.95 -11.83 -9.68
CA GLU A 151 -0.40 -11.87 -8.31
C GLU A 151 -0.37 -10.48 -7.66
N ARG A 152 -0.14 -9.44 -8.49
CA ARG A 152 -0.13 -8.04 -8.06
C ARG A 152 -1.51 -7.60 -7.57
N THR A 153 -2.58 -7.97 -8.28
CA THR A 153 -3.96 -7.67 -7.89
C THR A 153 -4.32 -8.36 -6.58
N HIS A 154 -3.94 -9.62 -6.39
CA HIS A 154 -4.14 -10.35 -5.13
C HIS A 154 -3.40 -9.69 -3.96
N THR A 155 -2.15 -9.29 -4.18
CA THR A 155 -1.33 -8.57 -3.20
C THR A 155 -1.97 -7.24 -2.82
N LEU A 156 -2.39 -6.43 -3.81
CA LEU A 156 -3.03 -5.15 -3.59
C LEU A 156 -4.34 -5.29 -2.80
N ALA A 157 -5.18 -6.25 -3.18
CA ALA A 157 -6.42 -6.56 -2.48
C ALA A 157 -6.18 -6.93 -1.01
N THR A 158 -5.14 -7.73 -0.75
CA THR A 158 -4.74 -8.14 0.61
C THR A 158 -4.26 -6.95 1.44
N LEU A 159 -3.43 -6.08 0.87
CA LEU A 159 -2.95 -4.87 1.54
C LEU A 159 -4.07 -3.86 1.79
N ALA A 160 -4.98 -3.65 0.82
CA ALA A 160 -6.12 -2.75 0.97
C ALA A 160 -7.07 -3.23 2.08
N LEU A 161 -7.32 -4.54 2.14
CA LEU A 161 -8.10 -5.16 3.23
C LEU A 161 -7.42 -4.96 4.59
N ALA A 162 -6.10 -5.13 4.66
CA ALA A 162 -5.32 -4.96 5.89
C ALA A 162 -5.29 -3.50 6.36
N ALA A 163 -5.16 -2.55 5.43
CA ALA A 163 -5.09 -1.11 5.67
C ALA A 163 -6.45 -0.44 5.91
N GLY A 164 -7.52 -1.22 6.06
CA GLY A 164 -8.87 -0.70 6.31
C GLY A 164 -9.55 -0.05 5.11
N LEU A 165 -8.95 -0.09 3.92
CA LEU A 165 -9.43 0.59 2.71
C LEU A 165 -10.51 -0.21 1.96
N THR A 166 -11.21 -1.15 2.59
CA THR A 166 -12.12 -2.07 1.89
C THR A 166 -13.29 -1.36 1.22
N SER A 167 -13.88 -0.38 1.91
CA SER A 167 -15.00 0.44 1.42
C SER A 167 -14.62 1.22 0.16
N SER A 168 -13.42 1.81 0.17
CA SER A 168 -12.87 2.48 -0.99
C SER A 168 -12.49 1.45 -2.05
N ALA A 169 -11.58 0.51 -1.79
CA ALA A 169 -11.07 -0.44 -2.78
C ALA A 169 -12.15 -1.32 -3.45
N PHE A 170 -13.23 -1.63 -2.74
CA PHE A 170 -14.33 -2.49 -3.22
C PHE A 170 -15.70 -1.86 -2.91
N PRO A 171 -16.10 -0.80 -3.65
CA PRO A 171 -17.34 -0.09 -3.37
C PRO A 171 -18.55 -1.03 -3.45
N GLY A 172 -19.36 -1.04 -2.39
CA GLY A 172 -20.56 -1.87 -2.32
C GLY A 172 -20.31 -3.37 -2.06
N VAL A 173 -19.07 -3.82 -1.92
CA VAL A 173 -18.75 -5.22 -1.58
C VAL A 173 -18.55 -5.36 -0.08
N PRO A 174 -19.29 -6.24 0.61
CA PRO A 174 -19.07 -6.51 2.02
C PRO A 174 -17.65 -7.01 2.29
N ARG A 175 -17.02 -6.51 3.35
CA ARG A 175 -15.66 -6.91 3.76
C ARG A 175 -15.50 -8.43 3.87
N ALA A 176 -16.49 -9.12 4.43
CA ALA A 176 -16.47 -10.58 4.58
C ALA A 176 -16.43 -11.32 3.23
N ASP A 177 -16.95 -10.71 2.17
CA ASP A 177 -16.93 -11.29 0.82
C ASP A 177 -15.56 -11.13 0.17
N VAL A 178 -14.91 -9.98 0.39
CA VAL A 178 -13.50 -9.77 -0.01
C VAL A 178 -12.58 -10.76 0.72
N GLU A 179 -12.75 -10.93 2.02
CA GLU A 179 -12.01 -11.92 2.83
C GLU A 179 -12.21 -13.35 2.30
N ARG A 180 -13.44 -13.73 1.99
CA ARG A 180 -13.76 -15.04 1.43
C ARG A 180 -13.14 -15.24 0.04
N CYS A 181 -13.18 -14.22 -0.80
CA CYS A 181 -12.58 -14.24 -2.14
C CYS A 181 -11.07 -14.50 -2.04
N LEU A 182 -10.36 -13.72 -1.22
CA LEU A 182 -8.91 -13.87 -1.01
C LEU A 182 -8.55 -15.24 -0.41
N ALA A 183 -9.35 -15.75 0.53
CA ALA A 183 -9.13 -17.08 1.12
C ALA A 183 -9.38 -18.24 0.13
N ALA A 184 -10.11 -18.01 -0.95
CA ALA A 184 -10.43 -19.01 -1.98
C ALA A 184 -9.46 -19.00 -3.17
N LEU A 185 -8.45 -18.12 -3.18
CA LEU A 185 -7.47 -18.06 -4.26
C LEU A 185 -6.71 -19.39 -4.41
N PRO A 186 -6.45 -19.84 -5.65
CA PRO A 186 -5.67 -21.05 -5.88
C PRO A 186 -4.21 -20.84 -5.46
N GLU A 187 -3.66 -21.73 -4.62
CA GLU A 187 -2.27 -21.67 -4.16
C GLU A 187 -1.33 -22.49 -5.08
N PRO A 188 -0.07 -22.05 -5.31
CA PRO A 188 0.49 -20.76 -4.93
C PRO A 188 0.24 -19.69 -6.00
N TRP A 189 -0.37 -18.57 -5.61
CA TRP A 189 -0.50 -17.38 -6.47
C TRP A 189 0.63 -16.37 -6.27
N GLN A 190 1.61 -16.67 -5.43
CA GLN A 190 2.80 -15.89 -5.17
C GLN A 190 3.93 -16.83 -4.74
N SER A 191 5.20 -16.43 -4.90
CA SER A 191 6.30 -17.18 -4.26
C SER A 191 6.07 -17.28 -2.74
N THR A 192 6.33 -18.46 -2.16
CA THR A 192 6.09 -18.74 -0.73
C THR A 192 6.73 -17.70 0.19
N ALA A 193 7.95 -17.25 -0.12
CA ALA A 193 8.65 -16.25 0.68
C ALA A 193 7.98 -14.86 0.67
N VAL A 194 7.40 -14.45 -0.47
CA VAL A 194 6.67 -13.18 -0.57
C VAL A 194 5.29 -13.30 0.08
N ARG A 195 4.62 -14.45 -0.07
CA ARG A 195 3.35 -14.74 0.60
C ARG A 195 3.50 -14.69 2.13
N GLU A 196 4.52 -15.36 2.66
CA GLU A 196 4.83 -15.36 4.10
C GLU A 196 5.11 -13.93 4.60
N LEU A 197 5.86 -13.13 3.85
CA LEU A 197 6.09 -11.72 4.19
C LEU A 197 4.78 -10.91 4.18
N LEU A 198 3.95 -11.09 3.17
CA LEU A 198 2.67 -10.38 3.03
C LEU A 198 1.72 -10.72 4.19
N ASP A 199 1.65 -11.99 4.60
CA ASP A 199 0.85 -12.42 5.75
C ASP A 199 1.33 -11.74 7.04
N GLU A 200 2.64 -11.68 7.27
CA GLU A 200 3.18 -11.01 8.47
C GLU A 200 3.04 -9.49 8.46
N VAL A 201 3.07 -8.88 7.28
CA VAL A 201 2.68 -7.48 7.09
C VAL A 201 1.21 -7.29 7.43
N GLN A 202 0.31 -8.11 6.90
CA GLN A 202 -1.13 -8.03 7.16
C GLN A 202 -1.44 -8.16 8.66
N VAL A 203 -0.85 -9.16 9.34
CA VAL A 203 -1.01 -9.35 10.79
C VAL A 203 -0.57 -8.11 11.55
N SER A 204 0.57 -7.51 11.17
CA SER A 204 1.10 -6.31 11.81
C SER A 204 0.16 -5.10 11.63
N ILE A 205 -0.35 -4.87 10.42
CA ILE A 205 -1.26 -3.74 10.13
C ILE A 205 -2.59 -3.88 10.90
N ILE A 206 -3.16 -5.10 10.95
CA ILE A 206 -4.42 -5.36 11.67
C ILE A 206 -4.24 -5.17 13.18
N ALA A 207 -3.11 -5.64 13.75
CA ALA A 207 -2.79 -5.43 15.16
C ALA A 207 -2.70 -3.93 15.50
N THR A 208 -2.14 -3.12 14.62
CA THR A 208 -2.08 -1.66 14.81
C THR A 208 -3.47 -1.01 14.69
N THR A 209 -4.28 -1.40 13.71
CA THR A 209 -5.66 -0.87 13.53
C THR A 209 -6.53 -1.11 14.77
N THR A 210 -6.48 -2.33 15.35
CA THR A 210 -7.27 -2.68 16.54
C THR A 210 -6.87 -1.87 17.78
N MET A 211 -5.59 -1.54 17.96
CA MET A 211 -5.13 -0.68 19.05
C MET A 211 -5.73 0.73 18.97
N PHE A 212 -5.87 1.29 17.76
CA PHE A 212 -6.49 2.61 17.58
C PHE A 212 -7.99 2.61 17.93
N MET A 213 -8.70 1.52 17.63
CA MET A 213 -10.14 1.41 17.90
C MET A 213 -10.49 1.10 19.36
N THR A 214 -9.59 0.43 20.11
CA THR A 214 -9.81 0.13 21.54
C THR A 214 -9.26 1.20 22.49
N GLY A 215 -8.47 2.16 21.98
CA GLY A 215 -7.91 3.26 22.75
C GLY A 215 -8.65 4.60 22.63
N SER A 216 -9.83 4.64 22.00
CA SER A 216 -10.65 5.85 21.81
C SER A 216 -11.87 5.89 22.73
#